data_AF-A0A928T0Y4-F1
#
_entry.id   AF-A0A928T0Y4-F1
#
_cell.length_a   1.000
_cell.length_b   1.000
_cell.length_c   1.000
_cell.angle_alpha   90.00
_cell.angle_beta   90.00
_cell.angle_gamma   90.00
#
_symmetry.space_group_name_H-M   'P 1'
#
loop_
_entity.id
_entity.type
_entity.pdbx_description
1 polymer ?
#
loop_
_entity_poly.entity_id
_entity_poly.type
_entity_poly.pdbx_seq_one_letter_code
_entity_poly.pdbx_strand_id
1 'polypeptide(L)'
;MSLRNRIQRRSGAITLCLSTCILPIAATSVAATTGCGILGSPGPSAVSQGQRYQSGDPTFDEFFTNLYDMQIDLAKAPASEKEIRATLASKAKLDEGTSATMLGKKLGKRLEELAAAGTGVKMELEGLDDDDDPSAKISVKGKDLEGDDKALVDAMEAAAKSAAKLHVRMKKARKALEQANGQILALEQAVDTAFRKGGPKKKAEVRKNLDDAKKLIPLMQARADEVADAAKSTAKKISDAAQTDTGQFDAPPPPAEPPPPEPEPDKPEKKGGEKKGGEKKPPAEKPPAPPPDKPKPPSDFEP
;
A
#
# COMPACT_ATOMS: atom_id res chain seq x y z
N MET A 1 29.89 -39.28 29.49
CA MET A 1 30.31 -37.92 29.09
C MET A 1 29.04 -37.12 28.81
N SER A 2 28.77 -36.14 29.66
CA SER A 2 27.50 -35.40 29.74
C SER A 2 27.79 -33.93 29.50
N LEU A 3 27.15 -33.32 28.50
CA LEU A 3 27.23 -31.88 28.25
C LEU A 3 25.82 -31.29 28.28
N ARG A 4 25.44 -30.90 29.51
CA ARG A 4 24.41 -29.89 29.79
C ARG A 4 25.11 -28.53 29.85
N ASN A 5 24.62 -27.53 29.12
CA ASN A 5 24.78 -26.11 29.49
C ASN A 5 23.75 -25.29 28.72
N ARG A 6 22.58 -24.99 29.31
CA ARG A 6 22.26 -23.76 30.07
C ARG A 6 22.60 -22.48 29.30
N ILE A 7 21.67 -22.06 28.43
CA ILE A 7 21.57 -20.67 27.99
C ILE A 7 20.48 -20.01 28.86
N GLN A 8 20.95 -19.04 29.64
CA GLN A 8 20.24 -18.32 30.67
C GLN A 8 19.31 -17.27 30.04
N ARG A 9 17.99 -17.45 30.16
CA ARG A 9 16.99 -16.43 29.85
C ARG A 9 17.13 -15.27 30.84
N ARG A 10 17.60 -14.11 30.36
CA ARG A 10 17.35 -12.82 31.03
C ARG A 10 16.18 -12.15 30.33
N SER A 11 14.98 -12.45 30.81
CA SER A 11 13.76 -11.70 30.52
C SER A 11 13.82 -10.39 31.30
N GLY A 12 14.38 -9.34 30.70
CA GLY A 12 14.20 -7.97 31.18
C GLY A 12 12.80 -7.51 30.81
N ALA A 13 11.90 -7.45 31.79
CA ALA A 13 10.61 -6.78 31.65
C ALA A 13 10.87 -5.26 31.57
N ILE A 14 10.91 -4.73 30.35
CA ILE A 14 10.84 -3.28 30.12
C ILE A 14 9.35 -2.93 30.09
N THR A 15 8.82 -2.60 31.26
CA THR A 15 7.50 -1.98 31.40
C THR A 15 7.61 -0.53 30.93
N LEU A 16 7.32 -0.31 29.64
CA LEU A 16 7.11 1.03 29.09
C LEU A 16 5.73 1.53 29.55
N CYS A 17 5.71 2.23 30.68
CA CYS A 17 4.60 3.13 31.03
C CYS A 17 4.58 4.29 30.02
N LEU A 18 3.86 4.12 28.91
CA LEU A 18 3.42 5.24 28.08
C LEU A 18 2.35 6.01 28.86
N SER A 19 2.82 6.88 29.76
CA SER A 19 2.02 7.91 30.40
C SER A 19 1.57 8.90 29.34
N THR A 20 0.35 8.73 28.85
CA THR A 20 -0.40 9.71 28.05
C THR A 20 -0.68 10.96 28.89
N CYS A 21 0.32 11.83 29.00
CA CYS A 21 0.10 13.21 29.45
C CYS A 21 -0.54 13.98 28.28
N ILE A 22 -1.87 13.99 28.25
CA ILE A 22 -2.66 14.95 27.47
C ILE A 22 -2.48 16.30 28.17
N LEU A 23 -1.54 17.11 27.69
CA LEU A 23 -1.39 18.49 28.14
C LEU A 23 -2.48 19.36 27.47
N PRO A 24 -3.23 20.17 28.23
CA PRO A 24 -4.11 21.17 27.66
C PRO A 24 -3.26 22.23 26.96
N ILE A 25 -3.55 22.48 25.68
CA ILE A 25 -2.97 23.56 24.89
C ILE A 25 -3.50 24.88 25.46
N ALA A 26 -2.77 25.44 26.43
CA ALA A 26 -2.94 26.83 26.81
C ALA A 26 -2.37 27.69 25.67
N ALA A 27 -3.26 28.45 25.03
CA ALA A 27 -2.91 29.44 24.02
C ALA A 27 -2.09 30.57 24.66
N THR A 28 -0.76 30.45 24.64
CA THR A 28 0.15 31.55 24.92
C THR A 28 0.39 32.34 23.64
N SER A 29 -0.26 33.49 23.55
CA SER A 29 -0.05 34.54 22.57
C SER A 29 1.41 35.02 22.65
N VAL A 30 2.27 34.51 21.78
CA VAL A 30 3.63 35.05 21.63
C VAL A 30 3.51 36.39 20.92
N ALA A 31 3.64 37.45 21.70
CA ALA A 31 3.73 38.83 21.22
C ALA A 31 4.86 38.94 20.19
N ALA A 32 4.50 39.41 18.99
CA ALA A 32 5.43 39.70 17.92
C ALA A 32 6.39 40.82 18.34
N THR A 33 7.62 40.46 18.71
CA THR A 33 8.71 41.40 18.87
C THR A 33 9.22 41.81 17.49
N THR A 34 8.80 42.99 17.05
CA THR A 34 9.35 43.69 15.88
C THR A 34 10.75 44.21 16.22
N GLY A 35 11.75 43.32 16.18
CA GLY A 35 13.15 43.65 16.42
C GLY A 35 13.95 43.76 15.12
N CYS A 36 14.63 44.89 14.92
CA CYS A 36 15.53 45.20 13.79
C CYS A 36 16.45 44.03 13.41
N GLY A 37 16.21 43.42 12.25
CA GLY A 37 17.05 42.39 11.66
C GLY A 37 18.18 42.98 10.82
N ILE A 38 19.37 43.16 11.40
CA ILE A 38 20.61 43.44 10.64
C ILE A 38 21.63 42.31 10.73
N LEU A 39 21.42 41.30 11.57
CA LEU A 39 22.27 40.09 11.61
C LEU A 39 21.38 38.87 11.38
N GLY A 40 21.62 38.16 10.28
CA GLY A 40 20.77 37.05 9.80
C GLY A 40 20.41 36.09 10.93
N SER A 41 19.12 35.91 11.18
CA SER A 41 18.63 35.16 12.33
C SER A 41 19.15 33.72 12.30
N PRO A 42 19.88 33.26 13.34
CA PRO A 42 20.30 31.87 13.50
C PRO A 42 19.12 30.97 13.90
N GLY A 43 17.98 31.11 13.21
CA GLY A 43 16.80 30.25 13.39
C GLY A 43 16.88 28.99 12.51
N PRO A 44 16.04 27.98 12.75
CA PRO A 44 15.88 26.86 11.83
C PRO A 44 15.47 27.35 10.42
N SER A 45 15.78 26.58 9.37
CA SER A 45 15.32 26.88 8.01
C SER A 45 13.87 26.43 7.82
N ALA A 46 13.21 26.94 6.78
CA ALA A 46 11.86 26.51 6.44
C ALA A 46 11.81 24.98 6.18
N VAL A 47 12.81 24.45 5.47
CA VAL A 47 12.93 23.00 5.21
C VAL A 47 13.04 22.19 6.50
N SER A 48 13.88 22.61 7.46
CA SER A 48 14.00 21.89 8.74
C SER A 48 12.78 22.01 9.65
N GLN A 49 11.93 23.02 9.43
CA GLN A 49 10.63 23.14 10.10
C GLN A 49 9.50 22.38 9.40
N GLY A 50 9.79 21.69 8.29
CA GLY A 50 8.77 21.05 7.47
C GLY A 50 7.82 22.05 6.82
N GLN A 51 8.30 23.25 6.49
CA GLN A 51 7.57 24.26 5.75
C GLN A 51 8.01 24.28 4.28
N ARG A 52 7.08 24.63 3.38
CA ARG A 52 7.40 24.83 1.98
C ARG A 52 8.28 26.08 1.83
N TYR A 53 9.50 25.88 1.35
CA TYR A 53 10.41 26.98 1.05
C TYR A 53 10.25 27.47 -0.39
N GLN A 54 10.24 28.80 -0.57
CA GLN A 54 10.23 29.46 -1.88
C GLN A 54 11.47 30.35 -1.99
N SER A 55 12.32 29.98 -2.95
CA SER A 55 13.53 30.69 -3.30
C SER A 55 13.27 31.84 -4.29
N GLY A 56 12.22 31.70 -5.12
CA GLY A 56 11.89 32.61 -6.23
C GLY A 56 12.61 32.27 -7.55
N ASP A 57 13.44 31.23 -7.57
CA ASP A 57 13.95 30.63 -8.79
C ASP A 57 13.17 29.33 -9.10
N PRO A 58 12.60 29.15 -10.31
CA PRO A 58 11.74 28.00 -10.62
C PRO A 58 12.39 26.64 -10.38
N THR A 59 13.69 26.50 -10.67
CA THR A 59 14.40 25.22 -10.53
C THR A 59 14.55 24.82 -9.06
N PHE A 60 14.88 25.79 -8.20
CA PHE A 60 14.97 25.54 -6.76
C PHE A 60 13.58 25.34 -6.15
N ASP A 61 12.58 26.11 -6.60
CA ASP A 61 11.21 26.03 -6.08
C ASP A 61 10.55 24.69 -6.42
N GLU A 62 10.81 24.13 -7.60
CA GLU A 62 10.38 22.77 -7.96
C GLU A 62 11.01 21.74 -7.01
N PHE A 63 12.33 21.79 -6.79
CA PHE A 63 13.02 20.90 -5.86
C PHE A 63 12.42 20.96 -4.45
N PHE A 64 12.25 22.16 -3.88
CA PHE A 64 11.71 22.31 -2.53
C PHE A 64 10.22 21.95 -2.44
N THR A 65 9.44 22.15 -3.51
CA THR A 65 8.04 21.71 -3.58
C THR A 65 7.96 20.19 -3.57
N ASN A 66 8.72 19.50 -4.42
CA ASN A 66 8.74 18.05 -4.47
C ASN A 66 9.20 17.45 -3.12
N LEU A 67 10.22 18.04 -2.49
CA LEU A 67 10.69 17.62 -1.18
C LEU A 67 9.60 17.79 -0.10
N TYR A 68 8.89 18.92 -0.10
CA TYR A 68 7.80 19.20 0.83
C TYR A 68 6.62 18.22 0.65
N ASP A 69 6.21 17.95 -0.58
CA ASP A 69 5.13 17.01 -0.87
C ASP A 69 5.46 15.60 -0.38
N MET A 70 6.72 15.16 -0.56
CA MET A 70 7.21 13.89 -0.01
C MET A 70 7.21 13.86 1.52
N GLN A 71 7.51 14.99 2.19
CA GLN A 71 7.41 15.07 3.67
C GLN A 71 5.97 14.86 4.13
N ILE A 72 5.00 15.48 3.46
CA ILE A 72 3.58 15.30 3.80
C ILE A 72 3.15 13.85 3.59
N ASP A 73 3.50 13.24 2.46
CA ASP A 73 3.09 11.86 2.17
C ASP A 73 3.69 10.87 3.19
N LEU A 74 4.98 11.00 3.48
CA LEU A 74 5.66 10.18 4.49
C LEU A 74 5.17 10.45 5.91
N ALA A 75 4.72 11.67 6.21
CA ALA A 75 4.10 11.98 7.50
C ALA A 75 2.81 11.17 7.70
N LYS A 76 2.00 11.02 6.64
CA LYS A 76 0.71 10.30 6.67
C LYS A 76 0.85 8.78 6.55
N ALA A 77 1.89 8.29 5.89
CA ALA A 77 2.04 6.88 5.53
C ALA A 77 1.93 5.88 6.71
N PRO A 78 2.50 6.13 7.91
CA PRO A 78 2.31 5.24 9.06
C PRO A 78 0.86 5.16 9.56
N ALA A 79 0.09 6.25 9.43
CA ALA A 79 -1.32 6.24 9.79
C ALA A 79 -2.13 5.40 8.79
N SER A 80 -1.81 5.50 7.49
CA SER A 80 -2.43 4.66 6.46
C SER A 80 -2.16 3.18 6.69
N GLU A 81 -0.94 2.79 7.09
CA GLU A 81 -0.63 1.39 7.44
C GLU A 81 -1.50 0.90 8.61
N LYS A 82 -1.62 1.71 9.66
CA LYS A 82 -2.44 1.39 10.84
C LYS A 82 -3.93 1.29 10.48
N GLU A 83 -4.44 2.19 9.65
CA GLU A 83 -5.84 2.21 9.20
C GLU A 83 -6.18 0.94 8.39
N ILE A 84 -5.27 0.48 7.52
CA ILE A 84 -5.43 -0.78 6.79
C ILE A 84 -5.58 -1.94 7.78
N ARG A 85 -4.71 -2.01 8.79
CA ARG A 85 -4.78 -3.05 9.83
C ARG A 85 -6.03 -2.95 10.69
N ALA A 86 -6.41 -1.75 11.12
CA ALA A 86 -7.58 -1.52 11.97
C ALA A 86 -8.88 -1.90 11.23
N THR A 87 -9.00 -1.55 9.95
CA THR A 87 -10.15 -1.91 9.11
C THR A 87 -10.30 -3.42 9.01
N LEU A 88 -9.20 -4.15 8.77
CA LEU A 88 -9.23 -5.61 8.71
C LEU A 88 -9.48 -6.25 10.09
N ALA A 89 -8.88 -5.69 11.15
CA ALA A 89 -9.09 -6.16 12.52
C ALA A 89 -10.57 -6.03 12.94
N SER A 90 -11.22 -4.92 12.62
CA SER A 90 -12.65 -4.71 12.86
C SER A 90 -13.51 -5.79 12.20
N LYS A 91 -13.23 -6.13 10.94
CA LYS A 91 -13.93 -7.19 10.20
C LYS A 91 -13.67 -8.58 10.78
N ALA A 92 -12.47 -8.81 11.31
CA ALA A 92 -12.11 -10.03 12.02
C ALA A 92 -12.60 -10.06 13.49
N LYS A 93 -13.34 -9.04 13.96
CA LYS A 93 -13.79 -8.89 15.36
C LYS A 93 -12.61 -8.90 16.34
N LEU A 94 -11.52 -8.25 15.97
CA LEU A 94 -10.29 -8.05 16.75
C LEU A 94 -10.15 -6.59 17.16
N ASP A 95 -9.26 -6.33 18.13
CA ASP A 95 -8.92 -4.99 18.58
C ASP A 95 -8.16 -4.20 17.49
N GLU A 96 -8.42 -2.89 17.37
CA GLU A 96 -7.81 -2.01 16.36
C GLU A 96 -6.28 -1.89 16.49
N GLY A 97 -5.73 -2.14 17.69
CA GLY A 97 -4.29 -2.15 17.97
C GLY A 97 -3.58 -3.45 17.58
N THR A 98 -4.27 -4.41 16.98
CA THR A 98 -3.71 -5.73 16.65
C THR A 98 -2.53 -5.62 15.68
N SER A 99 -1.39 -6.22 16.04
CA SER A 99 -0.20 -6.26 15.19
C SER A 99 -0.43 -7.13 13.95
N ALA A 100 0.29 -6.86 12.86
CA ALA A 100 0.19 -7.65 11.61
C ALA A 100 0.37 -9.15 11.84
N THR A 101 1.29 -9.54 12.73
CA THR A 101 1.54 -10.95 13.09
C THR A 101 0.34 -11.60 13.79
N MET A 102 -0.29 -10.89 14.73
CA MET A 102 -1.46 -11.41 15.44
C MET A 102 -2.69 -11.46 14.53
N LEU A 103 -2.83 -10.46 13.66
CA LEU A 103 -3.87 -10.40 12.63
C LEU A 103 -3.76 -11.61 11.70
N GLY A 104 -2.59 -11.84 11.11
CA GLY A 104 -2.36 -13.01 10.24
C GLY A 104 -2.64 -14.34 10.93
N LYS A 105 -2.22 -14.52 12.20
CA LYS A 105 -2.53 -15.75 12.97
C LYS A 105 -4.03 -15.97 13.18
N LYS A 106 -4.76 -14.91 13.53
CA LYS A 106 -6.21 -14.98 13.79
C LYS A 106 -6.99 -15.23 12.51
N LEU A 107 -6.61 -14.57 11.42
CA LEU A 107 -7.16 -14.80 10.09
C LEU A 107 -6.89 -16.23 9.63
N GLY A 108 -5.64 -16.71 9.77
CA GLY A 108 -5.27 -18.07 9.39
C GLY A 108 -6.12 -19.12 10.10
N LYS A 109 -6.28 -19.00 11.43
CA LYS A 109 -7.17 -19.89 12.19
C LYS A 109 -8.61 -19.85 11.68
N ARG A 110 -9.16 -18.66 11.39
CA ARG A 110 -10.52 -18.53 10.86
C ARG A 110 -10.67 -19.17 9.49
N LEU A 111 -9.67 -19.01 8.62
CA LEU A 111 -9.67 -19.63 7.28
C LEU A 111 -9.46 -21.14 7.34
N GLU A 112 -8.69 -21.66 8.31
CA GLU A 112 -8.58 -23.10 8.58
C GLU A 112 -9.93 -23.70 9.01
N GLU A 113 -10.70 -22.99 9.84
CA GLU A 113 -12.06 -23.38 10.22
C GLU A 113 -12.99 -23.43 8.99
N LEU A 114 -12.87 -22.48 8.06
CA LEU A 114 -13.61 -22.49 6.79
C LEU A 114 -13.18 -23.65 5.89
N ALA A 115 -11.89 -23.95 5.82
CA ALA A 115 -11.37 -25.08 5.06
C ALA A 115 -11.88 -26.41 5.61
N ALA A 116 -11.90 -26.57 6.93
CA ALA A 116 -12.50 -27.73 7.59
C ALA A 116 -14.01 -27.85 7.33
N ALA A 117 -14.70 -26.73 7.10
CA ALA A 117 -16.11 -26.68 6.69
C ALA A 117 -16.31 -26.87 5.17
N GLY A 118 -15.25 -27.16 4.40
CA GLY A 118 -15.31 -27.43 2.96
C GLY A 118 -15.19 -26.17 2.08
N THR A 119 -14.58 -25.09 2.58
CA THR A 119 -14.32 -23.86 1.82
C THR A 119 -12.84 -23.49 1.83
N GLY A 120 -12.14 -23.70 0.72
CA GLY A 120 -10.73 -23.34 0.55
C GLY A 120 -10.58 -21.90 0.07
N VAL A 121 -9.59 -21.19 0.60
CA VAL A 121 -9.27 -19.81 0.20
C VAL A 121 -7.80 -19.73 -0.21
N LYS A 122 -7.53 -19.15 -1.38
CA LYS A 122 -6.19 -18.92 -1.91
C LYS A 122 -6.04 -17.47 -2.35
N MET A 123 -5.10 -16.75 -1.77
CA MET A 123 -4.72 -15.39 -2.21
C MET A 123 -3.50 -15.43 -3.13
N GLU A 124 -3.57 -14.67 -4.21
CA GLU A 124 -2.44 -14.40 -5.12
C GLU A 124 -2.08 -12.92 -5.02
N LEU A 125 -0.80 -12.65 -4.76
CA LEU A 125 -0.25 -11.32 -4.55
C LEU A 125 0.87 -11.09 -5.56
N GLU A 126 0.70 -10.10 -6.44
CA GLU A 126 1.60 -9.80 -7.55
C GLU A 126 2.08 -8.35 -7.49
N GLY A 127 3.23 -8.05 -8.12
CA GLY A 127 3.76 -6.69 -8.25
C GLY A 127 4.31 -6.08 -6.95
N LEU A 128 4.73 -6.90 -5.97
CA LEU A 128 5.37 -6.38 -4.75
C LEU A 128 6.83 -5.98 -4.96
N ASP A 129 7.51 -6.59 -5.92
CA ASP A 129 8.95 -6.36 -6.16
C ASP A 129 9.20 -5.47 -7.38
N ASP A 130 8.17 -5.24 -8.19
CA ASP A 130 8.20 -4.39 -9.39
C ASP A 130 7.65 -2.98 -9.08
N ASP A 131 7.99 -2.00 -9.93
CA ASP A 131 7.42 -0.64 -9.85
C ASP A 131 5.99 -0.54 -10.42
N ASP A 132 5.40 -1.68 -10.78
CA ASP A 132 4.07 -1.81 -11.37
C ASP A 132 2.95 -1.66 -10.32
N ASP A 133 1.70 -1.59 -10.79
CA ASP A 133 0.53 -1.52 -9.91
C ASP A 133 0.30 -2.88 -9.23
N PRO A 134 0.48 -2.99 -7.91
CA PRO A 134 0.37 -4.26 -7.23
C PRO A 134 -1.09 -4.74 -7.23
N SER A 135 -1.24 -6.04 -7.38
CA SER A 135 -2.55 -6.70 -7.43
C SER A 135 -2.64 -7.78 -6.35
N ALA A 136 -3.80 -7.85 -5.70
CA ALA A 136 -4.15 -8.93 -4.78
C ALA A 136 -5.51 -9.46 -5.20
N LYS A 137 -5.63 -10.78 -5.35
CA LYS A 137 -6.87 -11.46 -5.71
C LYS A 137 -7.05 -12.67 -4.82
N ILE A 138 -8.28 -12.87 -4.34
CA ILE A 138 -8.63 -14.10 -3.63
C ILE A 138 -9.45 -15.01 -4.55
N SER A 139 -9.08 -16.27 -4.59
CA SER A 139 -9.87 -17.35 -5.16
C SER A 139 -10.45 -18.21 -4.04
N VAL A 140 -11.72 -18.57 -4.16
CA VAL A 140 -12.46 -19.38 -3.20
C VAL A 140 -12.91 -20.65 -3.91
N LYS A 141 -12.70 -21.81 -3.29
CA LYS A 141 -13.13 -23.12 -3.79
C LYS A 141 -14.02 -23.82 -2.76
N GLY A 142 -14.92 -24.67 -3.23
CA GLY A 142 -15.82 -25.44 -2.38
C GLY A 142 -17.16 -24.74 -2.18
N LYS A 143 -17.62 -24.63 -0.93
CA LYS A 143 -18.89 -23.99 -0.61
C LYS A 143 -18.83 -22.47 -0.80
N ASP A 144 -19.92 -21.87 -1.29
CA ASP A 144 -20.05 -20.42 -1.39
C ASP A 144 -19.97 -19.75 -0.01
N LEU A 145 -19.24 -18.64 0.05
CA LEU A 145 -19.15 -17.81 1.24
C LEU A 145 -20.37 -16.89 1.35
N GLU A 146 -20.93 -16.81 2.57
CA GLU A 146 -22.06 -15.95 2.88
C GLU A 146 -21.78 -15.09 4.12
N GLY A 147 -22.54 -14.00 4.27
CA GLY A 147 -22.54 -13.16 5.48
C GLY A 147 -21.15 -12.68 5.90
N ASP A 148 -20.84 -12.92 7.18
CA ASP A 148 -19.60 -12.46 7.83
C ASP A 148 -18.34 -13.02 7.17
N ASP A 149 -18.37 -14.27 6.67
CA ASP A 149 -17.19 -14.91 6.10
C ASP A 149 -16.84 -14.34 4.72
N LYS A 150 -17.85 -14.04 3.90
CA LYS A 150 -17.66 -13.29 2.65
C LYS A 150 -17.11 -11.89 2.93
N ALA A 151 -17.71 -11.17 3.88
CA ALA A 151 -17.26 -9.83 4.25
C ALA A 151 -15.82 -9.81 4.78
N LEU A 152 -15.40 -10.87 5.49
CA LEU A 152 -14.03 -11.03 5.95
C LEU A 152 -13.07 -11.25 4.77
N VAL A 153 -13.39 -12.14 3.84
CA VAL A 153 -12.56 -12.43 2.66
C VAL A 153 -12.43 -11.19 1.77
N ASP A 154 -13.52 -10.48 1.51
CA ASP A 154 -13.50 -9.22 0.75
C ASP A 154 -12.60 -8.17 1.44
N ALA A 155 -12.68 -8.08 2.77
CA ALA A 155 -11.82 -7.18 3.56
C ALA A 155 -10.35 -7.60 3.52
N MET A 156 -10.05 -8.90 3.50
CA MET A 156 -8.68 -9.41 3.35
C MET A 156 -8.08 -9.03 2.00
N GLU A 157 -8.84 -9.19 0.91
CA GLU A 157 -8.38 -8.79 -0.43
C GLU A 157 -8.12 -7.28 -0.50
N ALA A 158 -9.08 -6.47 -0.02
CA ALA A 158 -8.95 -5.01 -0.02
C ALA A 158 -7.76 -4.53 0.84
N ALA A 159 -7.56 -5.13 2.01
CA ALA A 159 -6.45 -4.80 2.90
C ALA A 159 -5.10 -5.22 2.32
N ALA A 160 -4.99 -6.43 1.75
CA ALA A 160 -3.76 -6.89 1.08
C ALA A 160 -3.40 -5.99 -0.09
N LYS A 161 -4.37 -5.64 -0.94
CA LYS A 161 -4.20 -4.71 -2.06
C LYS A 161 -3.75 -3.32 -1.60
N SER A 162 -4.38 -2.79 -0.55
CA SER A 162 -4.04 -1.47 -0.01
C SER A 162 -2.64 -1.44 0.61
N ALA A 163 -2.28 -2.50 1.34
CA ALA A 163 -0.94 -2.65 1.92
C ALA A 163 0.13 -2.79 0.82
N ALA A 164 -0.14 -3.56 -0.24
CA ALA A 164 0.76 -3.69 -1.37
C ALA A 164 0.94 -2.35 -2.12
N LYS A 165 -0.14 -1.60 -2.36
CA LYS A 165 -0.06 -0.25 -2.94
C LYS A 165 0.74 0.71 -2.08
N LEU A 166 0.57 0.67 -0.76
CA LEU A 166 1.35 1.48 0.16
C LEU A 166 2.84 1.12 0.08
N HIS A 167 3.18 -0.18 0.02
CA HIS A 167 4.56 -0.64 -0.17
C HIS A 167 5.21 -0.04 -1.42
N VAL A 168 4.56 -0.20 -2.58
CA VAL A 168 5.07 0.31 -3.87
C VAL A 168 5.18 1.84 -3.85
N ARG A 169 4.19 2.53 -3.28
CA ARG A 169 4.25 4.00 -3.13
C ARG A 169 5.46 4.45 -2.31
N MET A 170 5.75 3.78 -1.19
CA MET A 170 6.92 4.10 -0.35
C MET A 170 8.25 3.77 -1.04
N LYS A 171 8.32 2.68 -1.80
CA LYS A 171 9.48 2.38 -2.67
C LYS A 171 9.73 3.49 -3.70
N LYS A 172 8.67 3.98 -4.36
CA LYS A 172 8.75 5.10 -5.31
C LYS A 172 9.20 6.38 -4.63
N ALA A 173 8.65 6.70 -3.45
CA ALA A 173 9.08 7.85 -2.65
C ALA A 173 10.56 7.77 -2.26
N ARG A 174 11.06 6.60 -1.85
CA ARG A 174 12.48 6.37 -1.56
C ARG A 174 13.37 6.65 -2.79
N LYS A 175 12.99 6.15 -3.97
CA LYS A 175 13.71 6.41 -5.24
C LYS A 175 13.72 7.90 -5.59
N ALA A 176 12.58 8.58 -5.45
CA ALA A 176 12.48 10.02 -5.67
C ALA A 176 13.38 10.82 -4.71
N LEU A 177 13.47 10.40 -3.44
CA LEU A 177 14.38 10.99 -2.46
C LEU A 177 15.85 10.76 -2.80
N GLU A 178 16.21 9.60 -3.33
CA GLU A 178 17.57 9.33 -3.81
C GLU A 178 17.96 10.24 -4.97
N GLN A 179 17.05 10.43 -5.92
CA GLN A 179 17.23 11.39 -7.02
C GLN A 179 17.36 12.83 -6.49
N ALA A 180 16.48 13.24 -5.59
CA ALA A 180 16.54 14.56 -4.95
C ALA A 180 17.88 14.77 -4.23
N ASN A 181 18.39 13.77 -3.51
CA ASN A 181 19.69 13.84 -2.85
C ASN A 181 20.84 14.05 -3.87
N GLY A 182 20.77 13.37 -5.02
CA GLY A 182 21.72 13.56 -6.12
C GLY A 182 21.69 14.97 -6.73
N GLN A 183 20.51 15.63 -6.74
CA GLN A 183 20.34 16.98 -7.27
C GLN A 183 20.94 18.08 -6.38
N ILE A 184 21.09 17.84 -5.07
CA ILE A 184 21.54 18.86 -4.11
C ILE A 184 22.88 19.47 -4.51
N LEU A 185 23.88 18.65 -4.89
CA LEU A 185 25.21 19.15 -5.25
C LEU A 185 25.16 20.07 -6.48
N ALA A 186 24.34 19.72 -7.48
CA ALA A 186 24.16 20.55 -8.67
C ALA A 186 23.48 21.89 -8.32
N LEU A 187 22.46 21.85 -7.47
CA LEU A 187 21.77 23.05 -6.99
C LEU A 187 22.70 23.94 -6.15
N GLU A 188 23.50 23.36 -5.25
CA GLU A 188 24.51 24.08 -4.45
C GLU A 188 25.50 24.86 -5.34
N GLN A 189 25.99 24.23 -6.42
CA GLN A 189 26.90 24.85 -7.39
C GLN A 189 26.20 25.96 -8.20
N ALA A 190 24.91 25.82 -8.47
CA ALA A 190 24.12 26.81 -9.23
C ALA A 190 23.73 28.06 -8.42
N VAL A 191 23.80 28.03 -7.08
CA VAL A 191 23.33 29.13 -6.21
C VAL A 191 23.93 30.48 -6.58
N ASP A 192 25.24 30.54 -6.85
CA ASP A 192 25.89 31.83 -7.12
C ASP A 192 25.43 32.50 -8.41
N THR A 193 25.11 31.68 -9.40
CA THR A 193 24.62 32.09 -10.72
C THR A 193 23.14 32.45 -10.65
N ALA A 194 22.30 31.54 -10.12
CA ALA A 194 20.86 31.70 -10.04
C ALA A 194 20.47 32.93 -9.20
N PHE A 195 21.15 33.14 -8.07
CA PHE A 195 20.85 34.24 -7.15
C PHE A 195 21.86 35.40 -7.25
N ARG A 196 22.46 35.63 -8.42
CA ARG A 196 23.40 36.75 -8.63
C ARG A 196 22.78 38.11 -8.28
N LYS A 197 21.50 38.32 -8.59
CA LYS A 197 20.76 39.56 -8.28
C LYS A 197 20.19 39.61 -6.85
N GLY A 198 20.09 38.47 -6.16
CA GLY A 198 19.48 38.36 -4.82
C GLY A 198 20.41 38.75 -3.65
N GLY A 199 21.68 39.03 -3.93
CA GLY A 199 22.67 39.40 -2.92
C GLY A 199 23.14 38.23 -2.02
N PRO A 200 24.11 38.47 -1.13
CA PRO A 200 24.73 37.42 -0.30
C PRO A 200 23.74 36.78 0.70
N LYS A 201 22.76 37.55 1.19
CA LYS A 201 21.76 37.07 2.15
C LYS A 201 20.89 35.95 1.56
N LYS A 202 20.34 36.17 0.35
CA LYS A 202 19.49 35.16 -0.31
C LYS A 202 20.29 33.90 -0.66
N LYS A 203 21.53 34.07 -1.12
CA LYS A 203 22.45 32.94 -1.38
C LYS A 203 22.68 32.09 -0.13
N ALA A 204 22.95 32.73 1.01
CA ALA A 204 23.16 32.03 2.28
C ALA A 204 21.88 31.31 2.75
N GLU A 205 20.72 31.95 2.60
CA GLU A 205 19.41 31.36 2.91
C GLU A 205 19.11 30.11 2.07
N VAL A 206 19.33 30.17 0.75
CA VAL A 206 19.13 29.02 -0.15
C VAL A 206 20.09 27.88 0.21
N ARG A 207 21.38 28.17 0.40
CA ARG A 207 22.38 27.16 0.82
C ARG A 207 21.99 26.49 2.13
N LYS A 208 21.53 27.26 3.10
CA LYS A 208 21.07 26.72 4.38
C LYS A 208 19.89 25.76 4.22
N ASN A 209 18.92 26.08 3.36
CA ASN A 209 17.79 25.19 3.08
C ASN A 209 18.23 23.93 2.31
N LEU A 210 19.22 24.03 1.40
CA LEU A 210 19.81 22.86 0.74
C LEU A 210 20.58 21.97 1.74
N ASP A 211 21.37 22.56 2.63
CA ASP A 211 22.08 21.85 3.69
C ASP A 211 21.11 21.10 4.62
N ASP A 212 19.98 21.71 4.96
CA ASP A 212 18.96 21.08 5.77
C ASP A 212 18.21 19.98 4.99
N ALA A 213 17.95 20.18 3.69
CA ALA A 213 17.42 19.13 2.82
C ALA A 213 18.36 17.92 2.77
N LYS A 214 19.67 18.14 2.64
CA LYS A 214 20.71 17.10 2.63
C LYS A 214 20.71 16.24 3.89
N LYS A 215 20.41 16.83 5.05
CA LYS A 215 20.28 16.11 6.33
C LYS A 215 18.94 15.41 6.45
N LEU A 216 17.87 16.02 5.94
CA LEU A 216 16.50 15.53 6.09
C LEU A 216 16.19 14.35 5.16
N ILE A 217 16.69 14.36 3.92
CA ILE A 217 16.40 13.31 2.93
C ILE A 217 16.76 11.90 3.44
N PRO A 218 17.94 11.63 4.03
CA PRO A 218 18.24 10.32 4.59
C PRO A 218 17.25 9.85 5.68
N LEU A 219 16.75 10.77 6.51
CA LEU A 219 15.73 10.46 7.53
C LEU A 219 14.40 10.10 6.87
N MET A 220 14.03 10.81 5.81
CA MET A 220 12.83 10.52 5.03
C MET A 220 12.95 9.16 4.31
N GLN A 221 14.12 8.82 3.78
CA GLN A 221 14.39 7.52 3.16
C GLN A 221 14.23 6.38 4.17
N ALA A 222 14.82 6.51 5.37
CA ALA A 222 14.68 5.52 6.43
C ALA A 222 13.19 5.31 6.82
N ARG A 223 12.43 6.41 6.95
CA ARG A 223 10.99 6.33 7.22
C ARG A 223 10.20 5.67 6.08
N ALA A 224 10.55 5.95 4.83
CA ALA A 224 9.94 5.31 3.68
C ALA A 224 10.18 3.80 3.70
N ASP A 225 11.41 3.36 4.00
CA ASP A 225 11.75 1.95 4.14
C ASP A 225 10.99 1.26 5.28
N GLU A 226 10.94 1.88 6.47
CA GLU A 226 10.20 1.34 7.62
C GLU A 226 8.72 1.11 7.30
N VAL A 227 8.06 2.10 6.65
CA VAL A 227 6.65 1.96 6.28
C VAL A 227 6.47 0.96 5.13
N ALA A 228 7.38 0.94 4.16
CA ALA A 228 7.37 -0.03 3.08
C ALA A 228 7.46 -1.46 3.63
N ASP A 229 8.36 -1.72 4.57
CA ASP A 229 8.55 -3.04 5.18
C ASP A 229 7.35 -3.44 6.05
N ALA A 230 6.79 -2.50 6.81
CA ALA A 230 5.56 -2.74 7.57
C ALA A 230 4.39 -3.11 6.65
N ALA A 231 4.20 -2.36 5.56
CA ALA A 231 3.14 -2.62 4.58
C ALA A 231 3.34 -3.96 3.85
N LYS A 232 4.57 -4.28 3.44
CA LYS A 232 4.92 -5.58 2.83
C LYS A 232 4.66 -6.73 3.80
N SER A 233 5.05 -6.57 5.07
CA SER A 233 4.81 -7.56 6.12
C SER A 233 3.32 -7.79 6.33
N THR A 234 2.51 -6.72 6.42
CA THR A 234 1.05 -6.82 6.52
C THR A 234 0.44 -7.56 5.31
N ALA A 235 0.79 -7.17 4.08
CA ALA A 235 0.29 -7.82 2.87
C ALA A 235 0.66 -9.31 2.83
N LYS A 236 1.91 -9.66 3.11
CA LYS A 236 2.38 -11.05 3.15
C LYS A 236 1.67 -11.86 4.23
N LYS A 237 1.48 -11.32 5.44
CA LYS A 237 0.79 -12.06 6.52
C LYS A 237 -0.68 -12.33 6.22
N ILE A 238 -1.35 -11.44 5.50
CA ILE A 238 -2.72 -11.66 5.01
C ILE A 238 -2.70 -12.76 3.92
N SER A 239 -1.76 -12.68 2.96
CA SER A 239 -1.62 -13.67 1.89
C SER A 239 -1.26 -15.06 2.40
N ASP A 240 -0.33 -15.16 3.36
CA ASP A 240 0.09 -16.41 4.02
C ASP A 240 -1.09 -17.06 4.76
N ALA A 241 -1.92 -16.25 5.43
CA ALA A 241 -3.11 -16.74 6.12
C ALA A 241 -4.16 -17.30 5.15
N ALA A 242 -4.21 -16.76 3.93
CA ALA A 242 -5.13 -17.14 2.86
C ALA A 242 -4.56 -18.23 1.94
N GLN A 243 -3.85 -19.21 2.48
CA GLN A 243 -3.37 -20.39 1.74
C GLN A 243 -3.95 -21.67 2.33
N THR A 244 -5.28 -21.77 2.37
CA THR A 244 -5.97 -22.95 2.93
C THR A 244 -6.45 -23.94 1.88
N ASP A 245 -6.41 -23.57 0.59
CA ASP A 245 -6.58 -24.52 -0.51
C ASP A 245 -5.34 -25.42 -0.65
N THR A 246 -5.37 -26.58 -0.02
CA THR A 246 -4.32 -27.61 -0.09
C THR A 246 -4.42 -28.48 -1.35
N GLY A 247 -5.23 -28.09 -2.35
CA GLY A 247 -5.52 -28.91 -3.53
C GLY A 247 -6.51 -30.05 -3.26
N GLN A 248 -7.04 -30.13 -2.03
CA GLN A 248 -8.03 -31.14 -1.64
C GLN A 248 -9.38 -30.96 -2.37
N PHE A 249 -9.61 -29.77 -2.96
CA PHE A 249 -10.79 -29.46 -3.78
C PHE A 249 -10.60 -29.74 -5.28
N ASP A 250 -9.38 -30.05 -5.73
CA ASP A 250 -9.07 -30.36 -7.13
C ASP A 250 -9.15 -31.87 -7.43
N ALA A 251 -9.53 -32.69 -6.45
CA ALA A 251 -9.73 -34.12 -6.67
C ALA A 251 -10.90 -34.34 -7.65
N PRO A 252 -10.69 -35.08 -8.76
CA PRO A 252 -11.78 -35.42 -9.65
C PRO A 252 -12.88 -36.15 -8.86
N PRO A 253 -14.18 -35.90 -9.15
CA PRO A 253 -15.25 -36.59 -8.45
C PRO A 253 -14.99 -38.10 -8.50
N PRO A 254 -15.18 -38.83 -7.39
CA PRO A 254 -14.98 -40.27 -7.39
C PRO A 254 -15.74 -40.86 -8.58
N PRO A 255 -15.13 -41.78 -9.35
CA PRO A 255 -15.78 -42.40 -10.49
C PRO A 255 -17.17 -42.83 -10.05
N ALA A 256 -18.21 -42.35 -10.75
CA ALA A 256 -19.59 -42.71 -10.45
C ALA A 256 -19.63 -44.23 -10.29
N GLU A 257 -20.13 -44.71 -9.14
CA GLU A 257 -20.29 -46.14 -8.91
C GLU A 257 -21.00 -46.72 -10.14
N PRO A 258 -20.46 -47.81 -10.74
CA PRO A 258 -21.06 -48.39 -11.92
C PRO A 258 -22.53 -48.64 -11.59
N PRO A 259 -23.46 -48.20 -12.46
CA PRO A 259 -24.88 -48.40 -12.21
C PRO A 259 -25.12 -49.86 -11.86
N PRO A 260 -25.92 -50.15 -10.82
CA PRO A 260 -26.23 -51.53 -10.46
C PRO A 260 -26.70 -52.27 -11.72
N PRO A 261 -26.25 -53.53 -11.93
CA PRO A 261 -26.51 -54.25 -13.17
C PRO A 261 -28.01 -54.29 -13.44
N GLU A 262 -28.44 -53.56 -14.47
CA GLU A 262 -29.80 -53.69 -15.00
C GLU A 262 -29.97 -55.13 -15.51
N PRO A 263 -31.08 -55.80 -15.16
CA PRO A 263 -31.39 -57.11 -15.72
C PRO A 263 -31.54 -57.00 -17.25
N GLU A 264 -30.86 -57.91 -17.94
CA GLU A 264 -30.79 -58.03 -19.40
C GLU A 264 -32.19 -57.94 -20.06
N PRO A 265 -32.41 -56.97 -20.96
CA PRO A 265 -33.49 -57.03 -21.91
C PRO A 265 -32.99 -57.60 -23.24
N ASP A 266 -33.71 -58.62 -23.72
CA ASP A 266 -33.57 -59.24 -25.03
C ASP A 266 -33.45 -58.22 -26.19
N LYS A 267 -32.45 -58.46 -27.04
CA LYS A 267 -32.39 -58.00 -28.44
C LYS A 267 -33.30 -58.91 -29.29
N PRO A 268 -33.74 -58.56 -30.52
CA PRO A 268 -33.33 -57.42 -31.37
C PRO A 268 -34.46 -56.75 -32.20
N GLU A 269 -34.20 -55.60 -32.85
CA GLU A 269 -34.25 -55.47 -34.32
C GLU A 269 -33.83 -54.08 -34.85
N LYS A 270 -33.27 -54.12 -36.07
CA LYS A 270 -32.68 -53.03 -36.85
C LYS A 270 -33.73 -52.17 -37.56
N LYS A 271 -33.43 -50.87 -37.73
CA LYS A 271 -33.62 -50.01 -38.93
C LYS A 271 -33.06 -48.63 -38.54
N GLY A 272 -32.05 -48.03 -39.19
CA GLY A 272 -31.98 -47.69 -40.61
C GLY A 272 -32.41 -46.23 -40.79
N GLY A 273 -31.48 -45.30 -41.00
CA GLY A 273 -31.82 -43.88 -41.26
C GLY A 273 -30.62 -42.94 -41.37
N GLU A 274 -30.47 -42.32 -42.53
CA GLU A 274 -29.38 -41.47 -43.03
C GLU A 274 -29.40 -39.99 -42.56
N LYS A 275 -28.18 -39.39 -42.53
CA LYS A 275 -27.75 -38.03 -42.93
C LYS A 275 -28.57 -36.77 -42.58
N LYS A 276 -27.85 -35.79 -41.99
CA LYS A 276 -27.53 -34.41 -42.45
C LYS A 276 -26.97 -33.63 -41.23
N GLY A 277 -25.86 -32.89 -41.27
CA GLY A 277 -25.47 -31.86 -42.22
C GLY A 277 -26.03 -30.51 -41.76
N GLY A 278 -25.23 -29.68 -41.06
CA GLY A 278 -25.60 -28.31 -40.64
C GLY A 278 -24.46 -27.66 -39.84
N GLU A 279 -23.46 -27.10 -40.51
CA GLU A 279 -23.28 -25.66 -40.78
C GLU A 279 -23.00 -24.78 -39.55
N LYS A 280 -21.74 -24.34 -39.48
CA LYS A 280 -21.20 -23.30 -38.61
C LYS A 280 -21.86 -21.95 -38.92
N LYS A 281 -22.39 -21.25 -37.91
CA LYS A 281 -22.62 -19.80 -37.96
C LYS A 281 -21.39 -19.05 -37.41
N PRO A 282 -20.85 -18.05 -38.12
CA PRO A 282 -19.90 -17.11 -37.54
C PRO A 282 -20.62 -16.11 -36.62
N PRO A 283 -19.95 -15.62 -35.55
CA PRO A 283 -20.48 -14.57 -34.69
C PRO A 283 -20.47 -13.21 -35.38
N ALA A 284 -21.56 -12.47 -35.20
CA ALA A 284 -21.84 -11.17 -35.79
C ALA A 284 -20.85 -10.07 -35.36
N GLU A 285 -20.48 -9.23 -36.32
CA GLU A 285 -19.74 -7.98 -36.14
C GLU A 285 -20.50 -7.02 -35.22
N LYS A 286 -19.78 -6.42 -34.27
CA LYS A 286 -20.27 -5.34 -33.43
C LYS A 286 -20.37 -4.04 -34.25
N PRO A 287 -21.44 -3.24 -34.09
CA PRO A 287 -21.52 -1.92 -34.70
C PRO A 287 -20.49 -0.94 -34.10
N PRO A 288 -19.98 0.01 -34.91
CA PRO A 288 -19.01 1.01 -34.47
C PRO A 288 -19.60 2.00 -33.47
N ALA A 289 -18.76 2.44 -32.53
CA ALA A 289 -19.11 3.41 -31.50
C ALA A 289 -19.44 4.79 -32.11
N PRO A 290 -20.39 5.55 -31.51
CA PRO A 290 -20.70 6.91 -31.93
C PRO A 290 -19.51 7.86 -31.70
N PRO A 291 -19.38 8.91 -32.54
CA PRO A 291 -18.31 9.89 -32.41
C PRO A 291 -18.43 10.72 -31.11
N PRO A 292 -17.30 11.19 -30.56
CA PRO A 292 -17.29 11.98 -29.33
C PRO A 292 -17.94 13.36 -29.53
N ASP A 293 -18.73 13.76 -28.53
CA ASP A 293 -19.39 15.07 -28.46
C ASP A 293 -18.38 16.22 -28.53
N LYS A 294 -18.71 17.21 -29.36
CA LYS A 294 -17.94 18.44 -29.50
C LYS A 294 -17.99 19.25 -28.20
N PRO A 295 -16.86 19.82 -27.74
CA PRO A 295 -16.85 20.68 -26.56
C PRO A 295 -17.67 21.96 -26.79
N LYS A 296 -18.53 22.28 -25.82
CA LYS A 296 -19.24 23.56 -25.75
C LYS A 296 -18.22 24.70 -25.57
N PRO A 297 -18.42 25.86 -26.25
CA PRO A 297 -17.61 27.04 -26.01
C PRO A 297 -17.85 27.59 -24.58
N PRO A 298 -16.83 28.21 -23.95
CA PRO A 298 -16.97 28.84 -22.64
C PRO A 298 -17.94 30.01 -22.74
N SER A 299 -18.87 30.08 -21.78
CA SER A 299 -19.80 31.20 -21.65
C SER A 299 -19.04 32.48 -21.35
N ASP A 300 -19.39 33.52 -22.10
CA ASP A 300 -18.89 34.88 -21.96
C ASP A 300 -18.94 35.40 -20.51
N PHE A 301 -17.89 36.15 -20.22
CA PHE A 301 -17.61 36.90 -19.02
C PHE A 301 -18.33 38.26 -19.15
N GLU A 302 -19.24 38.58 -18.23
CA GLU A 302 -19.81 39.93 -18.10
C GLU A 302 -19.05 40.73 -17.02
N PRO A 303 -18.90 42.07 -17.21
CA PRO A 303 -17.97 42.95 -16.47
C PRO A 303 -18.36 43.29 -15.03
#